data_AF-A0A955PWW4-F1
#
_entry.id   AF-A0A955PWW4-F1
#
_cell.length_a   1.000
_cell.length_b   1.000
_cell.length_c   1.000
_cell.angle_alpha   90.00
_cell.angle_beta   90.00
_cell.angle_gamma   90.00
#
_symmetry.space_group_name_H-M   'P 1'
#
loop_
_entity.id
_entity.type
_entity.pdbx_description
1 polymer ?
#
loop_
_entity_poly.entity_id
_entity_poly.type
_entity_poly.pdbx_seq_one_letter_code
_entity_poly.pdbx_strand_id
1 'polypeptide(L)'
;MTSLKDQIDHLDGQIFVDHFREARRVAAGFGIQLHYLAASLKHRETFCGASDASNFLVTSRGIVTSCNEVLQPSDPRAKLFQYGAWNQEDGEFVLDHKAIDRLGKFNVHDMPKCQGCIAKYNCAGDCYAKSASSTGDSASAGYTERCHITRE
;
A
#
# COMPACT_ATOMS: atom_id res chain seq x y z
N MET A 1 6.47 0.39 -33.29
CA MET A 1 5.49 0.37 -32.17
C MET A 1 6.07 -0.53 -31.11
N THR A 2 6.42 0.02 -29.94
CA THR A 2 6.81 -0.77 -28.76
C THR A 2 5.66 -1.71 -28.40
N SER A 3 5.94 -2.96 -28.02
CA SER A 3 4.86 -3.87 -27.66
C SER A 3 4.18 -3.39 -26.37
N LEU A 4 2.93 -3.78 -26.16
CA LEU A 4 2.21 -3.48 -24.91
C LEU A 4 2.99 -4.00 -23.69
N LYS A 5 3.72 -5.11 -23.86
CA LYS A 5 4.61 -5.66 -22.84
C LYS A 5 5.76 -4.69 -22.51
N ASP A 6 6.42 -4.14 -23.53
CA ASP A 6 7.50 -3.17 -23.35
C ASP A 6 7.01 -1.84 -22.75
N GLN A 7 5.76 -1.45 -23.03
CA GLN A 7 5.12 -0.28 -22.41
C GLN A 7 4.74 -0.52 -20.94
N ILE A 8 4.50 -1.76 -20.54
CA ILE A 8 4.21 -2.15 -19.15
C ILE A 8 5.52 -2.34 -18.36
N ASP A 9 6.58 -2.83 -19.03
CA ASP A 9 7.87 -3.15 -18.39
C ASP A 9 8.64 -1.90 -17.93
N HIS A 10 8.31 -0.71 -18.44
CA HIS A 10 8.86 0.56 -17.96
C HIS A 10 7.80 1.64 -17.80
N LEU A 11 7.16 1.66 -16.63
CA LEU A 11 6.26 2.74 -16.22
C LEU A 11 7.08 3.96 -15.75
N ASP A 12 7.11 5.01 -16.57
CA ASP A 12 7.68 6.30 -16.20
C ASP A 12 6.68 7.10 -15.33
N GLY A 13 7.08 7.37 -14.08
CA GLY A 13 6.26 8.15 -13.15
C GLY A 13 5.92 9.56 -13.64
N GLN A 14 6.79 10.22 -14.42
CA GLN A 14 6.54 11.56 -14.94
C GLN A 14 5.42 11.54 -15.99
N ILE A 15 5.41 10.53 -16.87
CA ILE A 15 4.33 10.35 -17.86
C ILE A 15 2.97 10.21 -17.15
N PHE A 16 2.93 9.46 -16.05
CA PHE A 16 1.72 9.36 -15.23
C PHE A 16 1.30 10.72 -14.65
N VAL A 17 2.24 11.47 -14.08
CA VAL A 17 1.96 12.80 -13.48
C VAL A 17 1.38 13.76 -14.51
N ASP A 18 1.99 13.84 -15.69
CA ASP A 18 1.58 14.77 -16.75
C ASP A 18 0.16 14.43 -17.23
N HIS A 19 -0.10 13.16 -17.55
CA HIS A 19 -1.42 12.72 -17.99
C HIS A 19 -2.48 12.77 -16.88
N PHE A 20 -2.11 12.52 -15.62
CA PHE A 20 -3.05 12.63 -14.51
C PHE A 20 -3.45 14.09 -14.24
N ARG A 21 -2.51 15.04 -14.30
CA ARG A 21 -2.79 16.48 -14.19
C ARG A 21 -3.72 16.95 -15.31
N GLU A 22 -3.47 16.50 -16.53
CA GLU A 22 -4.33 16.76 -17.68
C GLU A 22 -5.73 16.18 -17.51
N ALA A 23 -5.84 14.89 -17.15
CA ALA A 23 -7.12 14.24 -16.87
C ALA A 23 -7.91 14.97 -15.76
N ARG A 24 -7.23 15.42 -14.70
CA ARG A 24 -7.85 16.17 -13.61
C ARG A 24 -8.41 17.52 -14.08
N ARG A 25 -7.71 18.21 -14.98
CA ARG A 25 -8.18 19.47 -15.58
C ARG A 25 -9.41 19.24 -16.45
N VAL A 26 -9.41 18.19 -17.29
CA VAL A 26 -10.56 17.82 -18.12
C VAL A 26 -11.77 17.47 -17.25
N ALA A 27 -11.60 16.59 -16.25
CA ALA A 27 -12.67 16.18 -15.35
C ALA A 27 -13.29 17.36 -14.58
N ALA A 28 -12.47 18.31 -14.13
CA ALA A 28 -12.95 19.52 -13.46
C ALA A 28 -13.87 20.36 -14.37
N GLY A 29 -13.63 20.37 -15.68
CA GLY A 29 -14.51 21.03 -16.66
C GLY A 29 -15.92 20.42 -16.73
N PHE A 30 -16.08 19.17 -16.29
CA PHE A 30 -17.37 18.48 -16.16
C PHE A 30 -17.90 18.47 -14.71
N GLY A 31 -17.26 19.18 -13.78
CA GLY A 31 -17.62 19.16 -12.36
C GLY A 31 -17.23 17.87 -11.63
N ILE A 32 -16.37 17.03 -12.23
CA ILE A 32 -15.91 15.77 -11.65
C ILE A 32 -14.57 15.99 -10.93
N GLN A 33 -14.47 15.53 -9.68
CA GLN A 33 -13.22 15.54 -8.93
C GLN A 33 -12.48 14.21 -9.10
N LEU A 34 -11.28 14.26 -9.68
CA LEU A 34 -10.36 13.12 -9.72
C LEU A 34 -9.39 13.18 -8.54
N HIS A 35 -9.29 12.06 -7.83
CA HIS A 35 -8.45 11.91 -6.65
C HIS A 35 -7.37 10.85 -6.86
N TYR A 36 -6.17 11.14 -6.37
CA TYR A 36 -5.09 10.17 -6.22
C TYR A 36 -4.83 9.98 -4.72
N LEU A 37 -5.08 8.77 -4.20
CA LEU A 37 -5.13 8.50 -2.76
C LEU A 37 -3.82 8.82 -2.01
N ALA A 38 -2.67 8.68 -2.68
CA ALA A 38 -1.38 8.98 -2.09
C ALA A 38 -1.07 10.49 -2.06
N ALA A 39 -1.74 11.32 -2.86
CA ALA A 39 -1.64 12.79 -2.82
C ALA A 39 -2.75 13.42 -1.96
N SER A 40 -3.02 12.85 -0.78
CA SER A 40 -3.99 13.42 0.15
C SER A 40 -3.42 14.66 0.84
N LEU A 41 -4.26 15.68 1.06
CA LEU A 41 -3.88 16.87 1.86
C LEU A 41 -4.08 16.67 3.36
N LYS A 42 -4.53 15.48 3.80
CA LYS A 42 -4.71 15.17 5.22
C LYS A 42 -3.39 14.70 5.82
N HIS A 43 -3.04 15.27 6.97
CA HIS A 43 -1.93 14.78 7.79
C HIS A 43 -2.23 13.37 8.30
N ARG A 44 -1.35 12.42 7.98
CA ARG A 44 -1.46 11.01 8.35
C ARG A 44 -0.07 10.40 8.55
N GLU A 45 0.05 9.54 9.56
CA GLU A 45 1.30 8.81 9.84
C GLU A 45 1.30 7.37 9.28
N THR A 46 0.11 6.84 9.02
CA THR A 46 -0.13 5.51 8.45
C THR A 46 -1.14 5.61 7.29
N PHE A 47 -0.96 4.78 6.27
CA PHE A 47 -1.76 4.82 5.05
C PHE A 47 -3.17 4.25 5.25
N CYS A 48 -3.25 3.09 5.92
CA CYS A 48 -4.49 2.39 6.24
C CYS A 48 -4.31 1.52 7.50
N GLY A 49 -5.40 0.91 7.96
CA GLY A 49 -5.43 0.02 9.14
C GLY A 49 -4.64 -1.29 9.01
N ALA A 50 -3.84 -1.44 7.96
CA ALA A 50 -2.94 -2.58 7.84
C ALA A 50 -1.77 -2.47 8.83
N SER A 51 -1.37 -1.25 9.23
CA SER A 51 -0.22 -0.99 10.10
C SER A 51 -0.47 -1.26 11.59
N ASP A 52 -1.72 -1.42 12.00
CA ASP A 52 -2.11 -1.64 13.40
C ASP A 52 -3.08 -2.83 13.53
N ALA A 53 -3.25 -3.60 12.45
CA ALA A 53 -4.20 -4.70 12.35
C ALA A 53 -5.67 -4.31 12.63
N SER A 54 -6.02 -3.01 12.62
CA SER A 54 -7.43 -2.57 12.69
C SER A 54 -8.23 -2.99 11.46
N ASN A 55 -7.54 -3.22 10.33
CA ASN A 55 -8.07 -4.02 9.24
C ASN A 55 -8.09 -5.50 9.65
N PHE A 56 -9.25 -5.97 10.12
CA PHE A 56 -9.49 -7.37 10.47
C PHE A 56 -10.26 -8.08 9.36
N LEU A 57 -9.57 -8.49 8.29
CA LEU A 57 -10.20 -9.22 7.20
C LEU A 57 -10.09 -10.72 7.43
N VAL A 58 -11.23 -11.40 7.40
CA VAL A 58 -11.31 -12.87 7.49
C VAL A 58 -11.72 -13.42 6.15
N THR A 59 -10.91 -14.32 5.60
CA THR A 59 -11.24 -15.03 4.36
C THR A 59 -12.18 -16.22 4.63
N SER A 60 -12.81 -16.76 3.59
CA SER A 60 -13.63 -17.98 3.71
C SER A 60 -12.84 -19.22 4.16
N ARG A 61 -11.50 -19.18 4.09
CA ARG A 61 -10.61 -20.22 4.60
C ARG A 61 -10.21 -19.99 6.07
N GLY A 62 -10.78 -18.98 6.71
CA GLY A 62 -10.48 -18.62 8.10
C GLY A 62 -9.17 -17.85 8.28
N ILE A 63 -8.46 -17.46 7.21
CA ILE A 63 -7.22 -16.68 7.33
C ILE A 63 -7.55 -15.24 7.72
N VAL A 64 -6.81 -14.70 8.69
CA VAL A 64 -6.88 -13.30 9.12
C VAL A 64 -5.73 -12.52 8.47
N THR A 65 -6.06 -11.45 7.75
CA THR A 65 -5.11 -10.60 7.03
C THR A 65 -5.43 -9.12 7.22
N SER A 66 -4.39 -8.27 7.20
CA SER A 66 -4.53 -6.82 7.37
C SER A 66 -4.73 -6.07 6.05
N CYS A 67 -4.60 -6.77 4.91
CA CYS A 67 -4.70 -6.20 3.58
C CYS A 67 -5.71 -6.94 2.70
N ASN A 68 -6.62 -6.17 2.09
CA ASN A 68 -7.61 -6.67 1.14
C ASN A 68 -7.01 -7.12 -0.21
N GLU A 69 -5.74 -6.84 -0.47
CA GLU A 69 -5.02 -7.33 -1.65
C GLU A 69 -4.23 -8.63 -1.41
N VAL A 70 -4.15 -9.11 -0.16
CA VAL A 70 -3.30 -10.25 0.25
C VAL A 70 -4.15 -11.29 0.99
N LEU A 71 -5.00 -11.97 0.21
CA LEU A 71 -6.04 -12.88 0.72
C LEU A 71 -5.66 -14.37 0.61
N GLN A 72 -4.68 -14.72 -0.21
CA GLN A 72 -4.29 -16.10 -0.46
C GLN A 72 -3.00 -16.45 0.30
N PRO A 73 -2.86 -17.66 0.87
CA PRO A 73 -1.60 -18.11 1.47
C PRO A 73 -0.44 -18.14 0.48
N SER A 74 -0.74 -18.34 -0.81
CA SER A 74 0.24 -18.40 -1.89
C SER A 74 0.72 -17.02 -2.35
N ASP A 75 0.12 -15.92 -1.88
CA ASP A 75 0.62 -14.59 -2.20
C ASP A 75 2.02 -14.43 -1.59
N PRO A 76 3.04 -14.01 -2.37
CA PRO A 76 4.40 -13.82 -1.86
C PRO A 76 4.47 -12.86 -0.66
N ARG A 77 3.49 -11.96 -0.53
CA ARG A 77 3.39 -10.96 0.55
C ARG A 77 2.63 -11.50 1.77
N ALA A 78 2.10 -12.72 1.74
CA ALA A 78 1.27 -13.29 2.82
C ALA A 78 1.93 -13.18 4.20
N LYS A 79 3.22 -13.49 4.29
CA LYS A 79 3.99 -13.41 5.56
C LYS A 79 4.06 -12.01 6.17
N LEU A 80 3.84 -10.96 5.38
CA LEU A 80 3.82 -9.58 5.84
C LEU A 80 2.46 -9.19 6.41
N PHE A 81 1.36 -9.64 5.77
CA PHE A 81 0.01 -9.11 6.05
C PHE A 81 -0.91 -10.10 6.78
N GLN A 82 -0.66 -11.40 6.70
CA GLN A 82 -1.46 -12.42 7.39
C GLN A 82 -0.93 -12.61 8.81
N TYR A 83 -1.83 -12.49 9.78
CA TYR A 83 -1.49 -12.45 11.20
C TYR A 83 -2.40 -13.35 12.05
N GLY A 84 -3.15 -14.26 11.44
CA GLY A 84 -3.94 -15.22 12.19
C GLY A 84 -4.71 -16.19 11.32
N ALA A 85 -5.34 -17.16 11.97
CA ALA A 85 -6.23 -18.12 11.33
C ALA A 85 -7.29 -18.64 12.29
N TRP A 86 -8.43 -19.06 11.76
CA TRP A 86 -9.45 -19.81 12.47
C TRP A 86 -8.93 -21.20 12.83
N ASN A 87 -8.99 -21.55 14.10
CA ASN A 87 -8.76 -22.88 14.60
C ASN A 87 -10.09 -23.62 14.71
N GLN A 88 -10.26 -24.68 13.92
CA GLN A 88 -11.49 -25.47 13.90
C GLN A 88 -11.67 -26.33 15.15
N GLU A 89 -10.58 -26.79 15.77
CA GLU A 89 -10.63 -27.66 16.95
C GLU A 89 -11.09 -26.87 18.18
N ASP A 90 -10.52 -25.67 18.37
CA ASP A 90 -10.80 -24.82 19.53
C ASP A 90 -11.98 -23.86 19.31
N GLY A 91 -12.43 -23.68 18.06
CA GLY A 91 -13.55 -22.80 17.72
C GLY A 91 -13.24 -21.31 17.93
N GLU A 92 -11.99 -20.92 17.73
CA GLU A 92 -11.51 -19.55 17.95
C GLU A 92 -10.49 -19.08 16.90
N PHE A 93 -10.26 -17.77 16.84
CA PHE A 93 -9.17 -17.21 16.03
C PHE A 93 -7.87 -17.20 16.81
N VAL A 94 -6.83 -17.80 16.23
CA VAL A 94 -5.46 -17.73 16.75
C VAL A 94 -4.72 -16.61 16.03
N LEU A 95 -4.25 -15.62 16.77
CA LEU A 95 -3.54 -14.46 16.24
C LEU A 95 -2.03 -14.54 16.53
N ASP A 96 -1.22 -14.25 15.51
CA ASP A 96 0.23 -14.05 15.63
C ASP A 96 0.51 -12.60 16.04
N HIS A 97 0.65 -12.37 17.35
CA HIS A 97 1.00 -11.05 17.88
C HIS A 97 2.36 -10.54 17.36
N LYS A 98 3.32 -11.41 17.04
CA LYS A 98 4.58 -10.97 16.45
C LYS A 98 4.37 -10.47 15.02
N ALA A 99 3.40 -10.99 14.28
CA ALA A 99 3.02 -10.45 12.98
C ALA A 99 2.39 -9.06 13.13
N ILE A 100 1.53 -8.87 14.13
CA ILE A 100 0.94 -7.56 14.44
C ILE A 100 2.03 -6.54 14.80
N ASP A 101 3.01 -6.91 15.62
CA ASP A 101 4.14 -6.03 15.96
C ASP A 101 4.96 -5.62 14.72
N ARG A 102 5.13 -6.53 13.75
CA ARG A 102 5.78 -6.22 12.47
C ARG A 102 4.96 -5.25 11.63
N LEU A 103 3.63 -5.43 11.58
CA LEU A 103 2.73 -4.49 10.91
C LEU A 103 2.85 -3.08 11.52
N GLY A 104 3.08 -2.98 12.83
CA GLY A 104 3.34 -1.74 13.56
C GLY A 104 4.46 -0.88 12.95
N LYS A 105 5.39 -1.49 12.21
CA LYS A 105 6.49 -0.79 11.51
C LYS A 105 6.08 -0.14 10.21
N PHE A 106 4.83 -0.32 9.78
CA PHE A 106 4.31 0.30 8.58
C PHE A 106 3.85 1.75 8.84
N ASN A 107 4.80 2.62 9.15
CA ASN A 107 4.53 4.03 9.41
C ASN A 107 5.68 4.92 8.92
N VAL A 108 5.40 6.22 8.78
CA VAL A 108 6.37 7.20 8.24
C VAL A 108 7.58 7.47 9.14
N HIS A 109 7.55 7.01 10.39
CA HIS A 109 8.66 7.18 11.35
C HIS A 109 9.63 6.01 11.33
N ASP A 110 9.15 4.80 11.07
CA ASP A 110 9.98 3.57 11.02
C ASP A 110 10.47 3.25 9.60
N MET A 111 9.79 3.71 8.53
CA MET A 111 10.19 3.42 7.15
C MET A 111 11.39 4.27 6.68
N PRO A 112 12.51 3.67 6.21
CA PRO A 112 13.68 4.42 5.74
C PRO A 112 13.39 5.38 4.59
N LYS A 113 12.59 4.98 3.58
CA LYS A 113 12.21 5.84 2.45
C LYS A 113 11.48 7.13 2.86
N CYS A 114 10.88 7.15 4.06
CA CYS A 114 10.13 8.29 4.57
C CYS A 114 10.99 9.28 5.36
N GLN A 115 12.20 8.88 5.76
CA GLN A 115 13.09 9.76 6.53
C GLN A 115 13.52 10.96 5.69
N GLY A 116 13.25 12.17 6.20
CA GLY A 116 13.51 13.43 5.48
C GLY A 116 12.58 13.72 4.29
N CYS A 117 11.55 12.91 4.03
CA CYS A 117 10.63 13.13 2.92
C CYS A 117 9.57 14.20 3.26
N ILE A 118 9.50 15.26 2.46
CA ILE A 118 8.54 16.37 2.63
C ILE A 118 7.08 15.94 2.47
N ALA A 119 6.82 14.88 1.69
CA ALA A 119 5.47 14.41 1.37
C ALA A 119 4.98 13.31 2.33
N LYS A 120 5.80 12.90 3.32
CA LYS A 120 5.52 11.68 4.10
C LYS A 120 4.18 11.72 4.82
N TYR A 121 3.74 12.88 5.31
CA TYR A 121 2.46 13.02 6.00
C TYR A 121 1.23 13.10 5.08
N ASN A 122 1.44 13.38 3.79
CA ASN A 122 0.38 13.38 2.78
C ASN A 122 0.13 11.96 2.26
N CYS A 123 1.23 11.26 1.96
CA CYS A 123 1.20 9.90 1.43
C CYS A 123 1.14 8.82 2.50
N ALA A 124 1.49 9.14 3.75
CA ALA A 124 1.50 8.24 4.90
C ALA A 124 2.27 6.94 4.67
N GLY A 125 3.36 7.00 3.88
CA GLY A 125 4.20 5.84 3.53
C GLY A 125 3.79 5.07 2.27
N ASP A 126 2.74 5.52 1.55
CA ASP A 126 2.11 4.83 0.40
C ASP A 126 1.48 3.48 0.77
N CYS A 127 0.73 2.88 -0.15
CA CYS A 127 0.16 1.55 0.06
C CYS A 127 1.25 0.51 0.32
N TYR A 128 1.18 -0.13 1.49
CA TYR A 128 2.15 -1.13 1.91
C TYR A 128 2.19 -2.33 0.95
N ALA A 129 1.03 -2.82 0.51
CA ALA A 129 0.96 -3.95 -0.41
C ALA A 129 1.55 -3.63 -1.79
N LYS A 130 1.39 -2.39 -2.29
CA LYS A 130 2.04 -1.94 -3.53
C LYS A 130 3.54 -1.77 -3.35
N SER A 131 3.99 -1.22 -2.23
CA SER A 131 5.41 -1.11 -1.90
C SER A 131 6.07 -2.49 -1.84
N ALA A 132 5.47 -3.45 -1.13
CA ALA A 132 5.98 -4.82 -1.04
C ALA A 132 5.93 -5.58 -2.37
N SER A 133 4.98 -5.29 -3.26
CA SER A 133 4.99 -5.88 -4.60
C SER A 133 6.24 -5.49 -5.41
N SER A 134 6.81 -4.32 -5.15
CA SER A 134 8.03 -3.86 -5.83
C SER A 134 9.31 -4.30 -5.13
N THR A 135 9.32 -4.46 -3.81
CA THR A 135 10.54 -4.63 -3.01
C THR A 135 10.60 -5.93 -2.20
N GLY A 136 9.51 -6.67 -2.09
CA GLY A 136 9.38 -7.83 -1.19
C GLY A 136 9.12 -7.50 0.28
N ASP A 137 9.31 -6.24 0.69
CA ASP A 137 9.07 -5.75 2.06
C ASP A 137 8.70 -4.27 2.04
N SER A 138 7.54 -3.92 2.58
CA SER A 138 7.04 -2.54 2.66
C SER A 138 7.85 -1.67 3.62
N ALA A 139 8.34 -2.23 4.73
CA ALA A 139 9.00 -1.47 5.79
C ALA A 139 10.43 -1.07 5.39
N SER A 140 11.14 -1.93 4.67
CA SER A 140 12.52 -1.69 4.22
C SER A 140 12.62 -1.19 2.77
N ALA A 141 11.49 -1.00 2.08
CA ALA A 141 11.45 -0.48 0.73
C ALA A 141 12.19 0.86 0.61
N GLY A 142 13.04 0.98 -0.42
CA GLY A 142 13.60 2.26 -0.86
C GLY A 142 12.55 3.15 -1.54
N TYR A 143 12.99 4.25 -2.13
CA TYR A 143 12.13 5.08 -2.98
C TYR A 143 11.60 4.26 -4.17
N THR A 144 10.29 4.33 -4.39
CA THR A 144 9.62 3.68 -5.53
C THR A 144 9.17 4.73 -6.54
N GLU A 145 8.82 4.33 -7.77
CA GLU A 145 8.19 5.23 -8.76
C GLU A 145 6.93 5.93 -8.21
N ARG A 146 6.19 5.26 -7.32
CA ARG A 146 5.03 5.86 -6.65
C ARG A 146 5.42 6.98 -5.68
N CYS A 147 6.62 6.91 -5.09
CA CYS A 147 7.18 7.99 -4.29
C CYS A 147 7.52 9.20 -5.16
N HIS A 148 8.00 8.99 -6.39
CA HIS A 148 8.22 10.07 -7.37
C HIS A 148 6.89 10.75 -7.71
N ILE A 149 5.90 9.97 -8.18
CA ILE A 149 4.55 10.45 -8.53
C ILE A 149 3.91 11.27 -7.40
N THR A 150 4.06 10.84 -6.16
CA THR A 150 3.37 11.47 -5.02
C THR A 150 4.02 12.78 -4.55
N ARG A 151 5.28 13.03 -4.92
CA ARG A 151 6.00 14.25 -4.53
C ARG A 151 5.70 15.45 -5.44
N GLU A 152 5.12 15.17 -6.61
CA GLU A 152 4.66 16.13 -7.62
C GLU A 152 3.28 16.71 -7.32
#